data_AF-G7E4S9-F1
#
_entry.id   AF-G7E4S9-F1
#
_cell.length_a   1.000
_cell.length_b   1.000
_cell.length_c   1.000
_cell.angle_alpha   90.00
_cell.angle_beta   90.00
_cell.angle_gamma   90.00
#
_symmetry.space_group_name_H-M   'P 1'
#
loop_
_entity.id
_entity.type
_entity.pdbx_description
1 polymer ?
#
loop_
_entity_poly.entity_id
_entity_poly.type
_entity_poly.pdbx_seq_one_letter_code
_entity_poly.pdbx_strand_id
1 'polypeptide(L)'
;MATNGSSEEDAVLLDNLVFAFSSDQTAVLRGIDLHLKQGSRCLLVGANGAGKSTLLQILAGKRLTKGKAKVLGQDPFRKTPAGVTYLGTEWANNPVVRSDLGVAHFLDSVGGYRHKERRDRLLDILDVDLKWHMHQISDGERRRVQIVSGLMAPWTLLLLDEVTVDLDVLVRTKLLAFLREECDTRGATVCYATHIFDGLDSFPTHVCHIQLGKTTTPAPLLWPFKGEPEGVPAGVLDRMNDPNRAGSRLLELALAWLAEDKEERKKLEEAGEEGFSKRGANSDPSDSESFYRKYDYGH
;
A
#
# COMPACT_ATOMS: atom_id res chain seq x y z
N MET A 1 28.60 29.23 15.57
CA MET A 1 27.75 28.85 14.43
C MET A 1 28.05 27.41 14.09
N ALA A 2 27.32 26.48 14.70
CA ALA A 2 27.33 25.08 14.31
C ALA A 2 26.17 24.88 13.35
N THR A 3 26.47 24.47 12.13
CA THR A 3 25.48 24.01 11.15
C THR A 3 24.86 22.74 11.69
N ASN A 4 23.64 22.83 12.23
CA ASN A 4 22.79 21.67 12.51
C ASN A 4 22.51 20.97 11.19
N GLY A 5 23.29 19.95 10.86
CA GLY A 5 22.87 18.93 9.90
C GLY A 5 21.66 18.23 10.49
N SER A 6 20.52 18.32 9.84
CA SER A 6 19.35 17.51 10.15
C SER A 6 19.75 16.03 10.05
N SER A 7 19.94 15.36 11.18
CA SER A 7 20.05 13.89 11.17
C SER A 7 18.71 13.35 10.69
N GLU A 8 18.64 12.87 9.45
CA GLU A 8 17.43 12.28 8.89
C GLU A 8 17.03 11.05 9.71
N GLU A 9 16.01 11.21 10.54
CA GLU A 9 15.46 10.14 11.36
C GLU A 9 14.80 9.06 10.49
N ASP A 10 15.00 7.79 10.86
CA ASP A 10 14.39 6.66 10.18
C ASP A 10 12.89 6.57 10.48
N ALA A 11 12.07 6.59 9.44
CA ALA A 11 10.64 6.30 9.55
C ALA A 11 10.38 4.80 9.69
N VAL A 12 11.11 3.99 8.89
CA VAL A 12 11.04 2.52 8.89
C VAL A 12 12.44 1.96 8.77
N LEU A 13 12.77 1.01 9.63
CA LEU A 13 14.02 0.23 9.58
C LEU A 13 13.70 -1.25 9.81
N LEU A 14 13.76 -2.02 8.72
CA LEU A 14 13.64 -3.48 8.72
C LEU A 14 14.91 -4.08 8.13
N ASP A 15 15.60 -4.90 8.92
CA ASP A 15 16.74 -5.71 8.48
C ASP A 15 16.33 -7.18 8.47
N ASN A 16 16.30 -7.80 7.28
CA ASN A 16 16.02 -9.22 7.07
C ASN A 16 14.77 -9.71 7.85
N LEU A 17 13.65 -8.97 7.72
CA LEU A 17 12.43 -9.30 8.42
C LEU A 17 11.84 -10.63 7.90
N VAL A 18 11.59 -11.56 8.83
CA VAL A 18 10.92 -12.84 8.59
C VAL A 18 9.59 -12.88 9.34
N PHE A 19 8.53 -13.35 8.68
CA PHE A 19 7.21 -13.49 9.28
C PHE A 19 6.47 -14.71 8.74
N ALA A 20 5.87 -15.48 9.64
CA ALA A 20 4.93 -16.57 9.35
C ALA A 20 3.66 -16.36 10.19
N PHE A 21 2.50 -16.77 9.67
CA PHE A 21 1.22 -16.66 10.39
C PHE A 21 1.15 -17.59 11.60
N SER A 22 1.80 -18.75 11.49
CA SER A 22 1.98 -19.71 12.58
C SER A 22 3.37 -20.34 12.46
N SER A 23 3.88 -20.90 13.55
CA SER A 23 5.24 -21.47 13.60
C SER A 23 5.43 -22.72 12.75
N ASP A 24 4.33 -23.40 12.42
CA ASP A 24 4.26 -24.59 11.56
C ASP A 24 4.00 -24.26 10.09
N GLN A 25 3.76 -22.99 9.76
CA GLN A 25 3.51 -22.56 8.39
C GLN A 25 4.76 -21.97 7.75
N THR A 26 4.85 -22.14 6.43
CA THR A 26 5.92 -21.51 5.65
C THR A 26 5.83 -19.99 5.80
N ALA A 27 6.99 -19.36 6.04
CA ALA A 27 7.04 -17.91 6.21
C ALA A 27 6.53 -17.18 4.96
N VAL A 28 5.69 -16.17 5.17
CA VAL A 28 5.14 -15.32 4.10
C VAL A 28 6.09 -14.19 3.77
N LEU A 29 6.87 -13.72 4.74
CA LEU A 29 7.99 -12.79 4.53
C LEU A 29 9.29 -13.51 4.93
N ARG A 30 10.32 -13.47 4.08
CA ARG A 30 11.55 -14.28 4.18
C ARG A 30 12.82 -13.46 3.91
N GLY A 31 12.95 -12.33 4.57
CA GLY A 31 14.05 -11.38 4.33
C GLY A 31 13.55 -10.16 3.60
N ILE A 32 12.76 -9.36 4.31
CA ILE A 32 12.36 -8.03 3.85
C ILE A 32 13.34 -7.02 4.45
N ASP A 33 14.01 -6.29 3.57
CA ASP A 33 14.85 -5.15 3.91
C ASP A 33 14.14 -3.86 3.48
N LEU A 34 13.84 -2.97 4.42
CA LEU A 34 13.10 -1.74 4.14
C LEU A 34 13.59 -0.60 5.02
N HIS A 35 14.40 0.27 4.43
CA HIS A 35 14.97 1.44 5.09
C HIS A 35 14.38 2.70 4.45
N LEU A 36 13.59 3.46 5.23
CA LEU A 36 12.96 4.69 4.77
C LEU A 36 13.19 5.81 5.77
N LYS A 37 13.65 6.96 5.27
CA LYS A 37 13.76 8.20 6.03
C LYS A 37 12.41 8.89 6.17
N GLN A 38 12.27 9.72 7.20
CA GLN A 38 11.14 10.66 7.29
C GLN A 38 11.05 11.54 6.03
N GLY A 39 9.84 11.84 5.57
CA GLY A 39 9.58 12.56 4.30
C GLY A 39 9.52 11.66 3.05
N SER A 40 9.88 10.38 3.17
CA SER A 40 9.89 9.46 2.01
C SER A 40 8.48 9.10 1.56
N ARG A 41 8.30 8.99 0.24
CA ARG A 41 7.15 8.36 -0.42
C ARG A 41 7.63 7.08 -1.09
N CYS A 42 7.33 5.92 -0.52
CA CYS A 42 7.75 4.62 -1.02
C CYS A 42 6.56 3.88 -1.63
N LEU A 43 6.72 3.41 -2.87
CA LEU A 43 5.77 2.48 -3.47
C LEU A 43 6.22 1.04 -3.29
N LEU A 44 5.31 0.19 -2.83
CA LEU A 44 5.51 -1.26 -2.76
C LEU A 44 4.92 -1.90 -4.02
N VAL A 45 5.77 -2.56 -4.81
CA VAL A 45 5.42 -3.24 -6.05
C VAL A 45 5.66 -4.73 -5.90
N GLY A 46 4.77 -5.56 -6.43
CA GLY A 46 4.90 -7.02 -6.38
C GLY A 46 3.57 -7.70 -6.65
N ALA A 47 3.61 -8.96 -7.08
CA ALA A 47 2.42 -9.73 -7.41
C ALA A 47 1.42 -9.88 -6.23
N ASN A 48 0.18 -10.25 -6.54
CA ASN A 48 -0.81 -10.60 -5.51
C ASN A 48 -0.32 -11.81 -4.72
N GLY A 49 -0.32 -11.66 -3.39
CA GLY A 49 0.24 -12.66 -2.48
C GLY A 49 1.75 -12.52 -2.20
N ALA A 50 2.44 -11.52 -2.75
CA ALA A 50 3.86 -11.29 -2.46
C ALA A 50 4.15 -10.83 -1.01
N GLY A 51 3.12 -10.45 -0.24
CA GLY A 51 3.26 -10.07 1.17
C GLY A 51 3.17 -8.57 1.47
N LYS A 52 2.83 -7.72 0.49
CA LYS A 52 2.70 -6.25 0.65
C LYS A 52 1.77 -5.85 1.80
N SER A 53 0.53 -6.34 1.80
CA SER A 53 -0.45 -6.06 2.86
C SER A 53 0.02 -6.57 4.22
N THR A 54 0.60 -7.78 4.27
CA THR A 54 1.18 -8.35 5.51
C THR A 54 2.29 -7.47 6.06
N LEU A 55 3.18 -6.95 5.19
CA LEU A 55 4.24 -6.03 5.57
C LEU A 55 3.67 -4.73 6.14
N LEU A 56 2.70 -4.11 5.47
CA LEU A 56 2.05 -2.90 5.96
C LEU A 56 1.33 -3.13 7.30
N GLN A 57 0.70 -4.28 7.51
CA GLN A 57 0.08 -4.65 8.79
C GLN A 57 1.10 -4.82 9.92
N ILE A 58 2.30 -5.35 9.65
CA ILE A 58 3.40 -5.43 10.63
C ILE A 58 3.88 -4.03 10.98
N LEU A 59 4.11 -3.16 9.99
CA LEU A 59 4.52 -1.77 10.21
C LEU A 59 3.46 -0.98 11.00
N ALA A 60 2.18 -1.31 10.80
CA ALA A 60 1.06 -0.72 11.54
C ALA A 60 0.91 -1.25 12.99
N GLY A 61 1.74 -2.21 13.41
CA GLY A 61 1.63 -2.83 14.73
C GLY A 61 0.47 -3.81 14.87
N LYS A 62 -0.18 -4.21 13.77
CA LYS A 62 -1.32 -5.14 13.80
C LYS A 62 -0.91 -6.61 13.89
N ARG A 63 0.39 -6.91 13.68
CA ARG A 63 0.94 -8.27 13.72
C ARG A 63 2.24 -8.30 14.50
N LEU A 64 2.35 -9.25 15.42
CA LEU A 64 3.60 -9.52 16.13
C LEU A 64 4.58 -10.23 15.20
N THR A 65 5.80 -9.72 15.12
CA THR A 65 6.92 -10.41 14.46
C THR A 65 8.01 -10.72 15.48
N LYS A 66 8.74 -11.83 15.23
CA LYS A 66 9.98 -12.15 15.98
C LYS A 66 11.19 -11.39 15.43
N GLY A 67 11.10 -10.89 14.19
CA GLY A 67 12.14 -10.10 13.55
C GLY A 67 12.30 -8.72 14.20
N LYS A 68 13.47 -8.10 14.02
CA LYS A 68 13.70 -6.73 14.47
C LYS A 68 13.05 -5.78 13.48
N ALA A 69 11.91 -5.21 13.85
CA ALA A 69 11.24 -4.15 13.11
C ALA A 69 11.25 -2.87 13.95
N LYS A 70 11.68 -1.75 13.35
CA LYS A 70 11.53 -0.43 13.97
C LYS A 70 10.72 0.49 13.06
N VAL A 71 9.73 1.13 13.66
CA VAL A 71 8.92 2.19 13.06
C VAL A 71 9.04 3.40 13.97
N LEU A 72 9.47 4.53 13.43
CA LEU A 72 9.73 5.76 14.22
C LEU A 72 10.57 5.49 15.47
N GLY A 73 11.61 4.64 15.31
CA GLY A 73 12.52 4.22 16.37
C GLY A 73 11.97 3.18 17.38
N GLN A 74 10.73 2.71 17.23
CA GLN A 74 10.07 1.82 18.19
C GLN A 74 9.63 0.50 17.56
N ASP A 75 9.51 -0.56 18.38
CA ASP A 75 8.90 -1.83 17.95
C ASP A 75 7.40 -1.58 17.66
N PRO A 76 6.93 -1.80 16.42
CA PRO A 76 5.58 -1.39 16.02
C PRO A 76 4.48 -2.13 16.78
N PHE A 77 4.73 -3.34 17.28
CA PHE A 77 3.73 -4.14 17.99
C PHE A 77 3.81 -3.94 19.51
N ARG A 78 5.01 -4.01 20.09
CA ARG A 78 5.18 -3.93 21.56
C ARG A 78 5.05 -2.51 22.08
N LYS A 79 5.40 -1.52 21.26
CA LYS A 79 5.36 -0.10 21.61
C LYS A 79 4.96 0.68 20.38
N THR A 80 3.71 0.53 19.97
CA THR A 80 3.17 1.19 18.77
C THR A 80 3.41 2.69 18.85
N PRO A 81 4.22 3.26 17.95
CA PRO A 81 4.54 4.67 17.98
C PRO A 81 3.30 5.50 17.62
N ALA A 82 3.18 6.67 18.25
CA ALA A 82 2.16 7.64 17.87
C ALA A 82 2.41 8.14 16.43
N GLY A 83 1.33 8.51 15.73
CA GLY A 83 1.43 9.08 14.39
C GLY A 83 1.58 8.05 13.26
N VAL A 84 1.35 6.75 13.51
CA VAL A 84 1.20 5.75 12.45
C VAL A 84 -0.28 5.60 12.11
N THR A 85 -0.61 5.81 10.84
CA THR A 85 -1.96 5.58 10.30
C THR A 85 -1.90 4.47 9.26
N TYR A 86 -2.78 3.48 9.39
CA TYR A 86 -2.93 2.40 8.41
C TYR A 86 -4.32 2.43 7.78
N LEU A 87 -4.37 2.56 6.46
CA LEU A 87 -5.58 2.47 5.66
C LEU A 87 -5.46 1.26 4.73
N GLY A 88 -6.24 0.23 5.03
CA GLY A 88 -6.30 -0.98 4.21
C GLY A 88 -7.73 -1.45 3.93
N THR A 89 -7.83 -2.63 3.33
CA THR A 89 -9.09 -3.24 2.88
C THR A 89 -9.96 -3.79 4.02
N GLU A 90 -9.38 -4.06 5.20
CA GLU A 90 -10.08 -4.60 6.38
C GLU A 90 -11.28 -3.76 6.82
N TRP A 91 -11.26 -2.45 6.54
CA TRP A 91 -12.33 -1.55 6.93
C TRP A 91 -13.65 -1.82 6.18
N ALA A 92 -13.60 -2.40 4.97
CA ALA A 92 -14.81 -2.82 4.25
C ALA A 92 -15.65 -3.85 5.05
N ASN A 93 -15.02 -4.55 5.99
CA ASN A 93 -15.67 -5.52 6.88
C ASN A 93 -16.17 -4.91 8.20
N ASN A 94 -15.97 -3.61 8.43
CA ASN A 94 -16.42 -2.96 9.67
C ASN A 94 -17.96 -2.79 9.64
N PRO A 95 -18.73 -3.33 10.60
CA PRO A 95 -20.19 -3.22 10.61
C PRO A 95 -20.73 -1.79 10.56
N VAL A 96 -19.98 -0.82 11.10
CA VAL A 96 -20.35 0.60 11.11
C VAL A 96 -20.55 1.14 9.70
N VAL A 97 -19.85 0.59 8.70
CA VAL A 97 -19.92 1.10 7.33
C VAL A 97 -21.25 0.80 6.64
N ARG A 98 -22.03 -0.15 7.16
CA ARG A 98 -23.39 -0.47 6.69
C ARG A 98 -24.48 -0.04 7.67
N SER A 99 -24.12 0.73 8.70
CA SER A 99 -25.07 1.22 9.70
C SER A 99 -25.85 2.43 9.18
N ASP A 100 -27.04 2.66 9.74
CA ASP A 100 -27.79 3.89 9.54
C ASP A 100 -27.19 5.03 10.38
N LEU A 101 -26.02 5.49 9.95
CA LEU A 101 -25.26 6.56 10.57
C LEU A 101 -24.95 7.63 9.53
N GLY A 102 -25.27 8.88 9.84
CA GLY A 102 -24.89 10.02 9.01
C GLY A 102 -23.37 10.23 9.00
N VAL A 103 -22.79 10.59 7.85
CA VAL A 103 -21.34 10.79 7.68
C VAL A 103 -20.80 11.83 8.66
N ALA A 104 -21.52 12.94 8.88
CA ALA A 104 -21.13 13.94 9.88
C ALA A 104 -20.94 13.33 11.28
N HIS A 105 -21.93 12.57 11.75
CA HIS A 105 -21.89 11.92 13.06
C HIS A 105 -20.78 10.87 13.13
N PHE A 106 -20.59 10.10 12.05
CA PHE A 106 -19.49 9.16 11.96
C PHE A 106 -18.14 9.85 12.13
N LEU A 107 -17.85 10.89 11.33
CA LEU A 107 -16.58 11.61 11.39
C LEU A 107 -16.36 12.28 12.75
N ASP A 108 -17.39 12.84 13.38
CA ASP A 108 -17.27 13.41 14.72
C ASP A 108 -17.01 12.34 15.79
N SER A 109 -17.62 11.15 15.67
CA SER A 109 -17.41 10.03 16.60
C SER A 109 -15.97 9.52 16.60
N VAL A 110 -15.27 9.60 15.46
CA VAL A 110 -13.85 9.22 15.32
C VAL A 110 -12.90 10.40 15.56
N GLY A 111 -13.41 11.54 16.01
CA GLY A 111 -12.60 12.69 16.45
C GLY A 111 -12.43 13.80 15.41
N GLY A 112 -13.22 13.84 14.34
CA GLY A 112 -13.13 14.84 13.27
C GLY A 112 -13.31 16.27 13.76
N TYR A 113 -14.08 16.49 14.83
CA TYR A 113 -14.24 17.79 15.47
C TYR A 113 -12.94 18.41 16.00
N ARG A 114 -11.90 17.60 16.27
CA ARG A 114 -10.57 18.07 16.72
C ARG A 114 -9.70 18.60 15.58
N HIS A 115 -10.06 18.28 14.34
CA HIS A 115 -9.23 18.55 13.16
C HIS A 115 -10.05 19.17 12.02
N LYS A 116 -10.93 20.14 12.36
CA LYS A 116 -11.91 20.71 11.42
C LYS A 116 -11.30 21.19 10.10
N GLU A 117 -10.27 22.02 10.15
CA GLU A 117 -9.66 22.58 8.93
C GLU A 117 -9.14 21.48 7.99
N ARG A 118 -8.46 20.48 8.54
CA ARG A 118 -7.91 19.35 7.78
C ARG A 118 -9.01 18.42 7.27
N ARG A 119 -10.01 18.15 8.11
CA ARG A 119 -11.20 17.38 7.73
C ARG A 119 -11.92 18.06 6.57
N ASP A 120 -12.19 19.35 6.67
CA ASP A 120 -12.96 20.10 5.66
C ASP A 120 -12.20 20.19 4.34
N ARG A 121 -10.87 20.35 4.38
CA ARG A 121 -10.00 20.22 3.19
C ARG A 121 -10.11 18.83 2.55
N LEU A 122 -10.12 17.76 3.34
CA LEU A 122 -10.24 16.40 2.84
C LEU A 122 -11.63 16.08 2.29
N LEU A 123 -12.69 16.63 2.90
CA LEU A 123 -14.05 16.52 2.39
C LEU A 123 -14.16 17.13 0.98
N ASP A 124 -13.51 18.27 0.74
CA ASP A 124 -13.44 18.91 -0.59
C ASP A 124 -12.59 18.09 -1.59
N ILE A 125 -11.41 17.63 -1.17
CA ILE A 125 -10.52 16.81 -2.02
C ILE A 125 -11.21 15.51 -2.47
N LEU A 126 -11.92 14.87 -1.54
CA LEU A 126 -12.55 13.57 -1.72
C LEU A 126 -14.03 13.70 -2.11
N ASP A 127 -14.56 14.90 -2.32
CA ASP A 127 -15.95 15.14 -2.71
C ASP A 127 -16.94 14.35 -1.83
N VAL A 128 -16.81 14.50 -0.51
CA VAL A 128 -17.64 13.81 0.50
C VAL A 128 -18.68 14.76 1.06
N ASP A 129 -19.96 14.42 0.92
CA ASP A 129 -21.05 15.17 1.55
C ASP A 129 -21.32 14.66 2.97
N LEU A 130 -21.33 15.60 3.92
CA LEU A 130 -21.66 15.34 5.33
C LEU A 130 -23.11 14.89 5.55
N LYS A 131 -24.02 15.19 4.60
CA LYS A 131 -25.42 14.80 4.64
C LYS A 131 -25.65 13.34 4.24
N TRP A 132 -24.64 12.67 3.68
CA TRP A 132 -24.74 11.26 3.33
C TRP A 132 -24.97 10.38 4.55
N HIS A 133 -25.57 9.21 4.30
CA HIS A 133 -25.69 8.13 5.28
C HIS A 133 -24.87 6.93 4.83
N MET A 134 -24.12 6.32 5.75
CA MET A 134 -23.16 5.25 5.46
C MET A 134 -23.79 4.05 4.72
N HIS A 135 -25.04 3.71 5.03
CA HIS A 135 -25.78 2.62 4.38
C HIS A 135 -26.33 2.95 2.99
N GLN A 136 -26.40 4.23 2.59
CA GLN A 136 -27.03 4.70 1.34
C GLN A 136 -26.03 5.06 0.24
N ILE A 137 -24.75 5.17 0.58
CA ILE A 137 -23.69 5.53 -0.36
C ILE A 137 -23.07 4.28 -1.01
N SER A 138 -22.55 4.48 -2.21
CA SER A 138 -21.78 3.49 -2.96
C SER A 138 -20.48 3.10 -2.23
N ASP A 139 -19.89 1.96 -2.60
CA ASP A 139 -18.62 1.52 -2.00
C ASP A 139 -17.47 2.51 -2.28
N GLY A 140 -17.49 3.19 -3.44
CA GLY A 140 -16.53 4.25 -3.77
C GLY A 140 -16.68 5.48 -2.87
N GLU A 141 -17.90 5.99 -2.68
CA GLU A 141 -18.17 7.10 -1.75
C GLU A 141 -17.83 6.71 -0.30
N ARG A 142 -18.12 5.47 0.08
CA ARG A 142 -17.78 4.92 1.39
C ARG A 142 -16.26 4.85 1.59
N ARG A 143 -15.50 4.47 0.56
CA ARG A 143 -14.03 4.52 0.55
C ARG A 143 -13.51 5.95 0.71
N ARG A 144 -14.15 6.94 0.09
CA ARG A 144 -13.81 8.36 0.29
C ARG A 144 -14.02 8.79 1.74
N VAL A 145 -15.15 8.46 2.35
CA VAL A 145 -15.40 8.72 3.79
C VAL A 145 -14.34 8.04 4.68
N GLN A 146 -13.94 6.80 4.34
CA GLN A 146 -12.87 6.10 5.05
C GLN A 146 -11.56 6.88 5.00
N ILE A 147 -11.16 7.33 3.82
CA ILE A 147 -9.92 8.09 3.63
C ILE A 147 -10.00 9.40 4.43
N VAL A 148 -11.12 10.13 4.39
CA VAL A 148 -11.31 11.34 5.23
C VAL A 148 -11.09 10.99 6.71
N SER A 149 -11.76 9.94 7.21
CA SER A 149 -11.69 9.55 8.62
C SER A 149 -10.28 9.15 9.06
N GLY A 150 -9.52 8.55 8.15
CA GLY A 150 -8.14 8.13 8.37
C GLY A 150 -7.12 9.28 8.31
N LEU A 151 -7.41 10.30 7.50
CA LEU A 151 -6.49 11.38 7.16
C LEU A 151 -6.83 12.73 7.81
N MET A 152 -7.90 12.81 8.60
CA MET A 152 -8.26 14.06 9.29
C MET A 152 -7.32 14.37 10.46
N ALA A 153 -6.73 13.37 11.13
CA ALA A 153 -5.69 13.58 12.14
C ALA A 153 -4.30 13.58 11.46
N PRO A 154 -3.33 14.40 11.90
CA PRO A 154 -1.97 14.38 11.33
C PRO A 154 -1.25 13.05 11.62
N TRP A 155 -0.50 12.53 10.64
CA TRP A 155 0.38 11.35 10.76
C TRP A 155 1.84 11.72 10.53
N THR A 156 2.73 10.89 11.06
CA THR A 156 4.15 10.87 10.72
C THR A 156 4.45 9.76 9.71
N LEU A 157 3.76 8.62 9.80
CA LEU A 157 3.85 7.52 8.84
C LEU A 157 2.44 7.08 8.41
N LEU A 158 2.18 7.14 7.11
CA LEU A 158 0.95 6.66 6.49
C LEU A 158 1.24 5.39 5.69
N LEU A 159 0.48 4.34 5.99
CA LEU A 159 0.53 3.04 5.35
C LEU A 159 -0.75 2.85 4.55
N LEU A 160 -0.62 2.79 3.23
CA LEU A 160 -1.74 2.69 2.30
C LEU A 160 -1.72 1.33 1.59
N ASP A 161 -2.80 0.56 1.75
CA ASP A 161 -2.96 -0.75 1.12
C ASP A 161 -4.17 -0.72 0.18
N GLU A 162 -3.89 -0.53 -1.12
CA GLU A 162 -4.88 -0.52 -2.20
C GLU A 162 -6.05 0.48 -1.98
N VAL A 163 -5.78 1.61 -1.33
CA VAL A 163 -6.84 2.55 -0.93
C VAL A 163 -7.49 3.32 -2.07
N THR A 164 -6.81 3.44 -3.21
CA THR A 164 -7.24 4.31 -4.31
C THR A 164 -7.94 3.56 -5.45
N VAL A 165 -8.18 2.26 -5.32
CA VAL A 165 -8.74 1.45 -6.42
C VAL A 165 -10.14 1.91 -6.79
N ASP A 166 -10.96 2.26 -5.79
CA ASP A 166 -12.35 2.70 -5.98
C ASP A 166 -12.50 4.22 -6.14
N LEU A 167 -11.39 4.94 -6.36
CA LEU A 167 -11.41 6.39 -6.59
C LEU A 167 -11.38 6.70 -8.09
N ASP A 168 -12.20 7.67 -8.50
CA ASP A 168 -12.08 8.23 -9.84
C ASP A 168 -10.74 8.97 -10.03
N VAL A 169 -10.37 9.18 -11.28
CA VAL A 169 -9.06 9.73 -11.66
C VAL A 169 -8.82 11.12 -11.05
N LEU A 170 -9.84 11.98 -11.01
CA LEU A 170 -9.69 13.35 -10.52
C LEU A 170 -9.48 13.35 -9.00
N VAL A 171 -10.33 12.65 -8.26
CA VAL A 171 -10.22 12.53 -6.79
C VAL A 171 -8.89 11.89 -6.40
N ARG A 172 -8.48 10.83 -7.10
CA ARG A 172 -7.17 10.18 -6.87
C ARG A 172 -6.01 11.15 -7.08
N THR A 173 -6.00 11.92 -8.16
CA THR A 173 -4.95 12.91 -8.44
C THR A 173 -4.88 13.98 -7.35
N LYS A 174 -6.03 14.51 -6.90
CA LYS A 174 -6.07 15.48 -5.80
C LYS A 174 -5.56 14.88 -4.48
N LEU A 175 -5.95 13.64 -4.16
CA LEU A 175 -5.47 12.93 -2.97
C LEU A 175 -3.95 12.74 -3.01
N LEU A 176 -3.39 12.28 -4.13
CA LEU A 176 -1.94 12.09 -4.27
C LEU A 176 -1.16 13.41 -4.16
N ALA A 177 -1.71 14.50 -4.71
CA ALA A 177 -1.13 15.83 -4.55
C ALA A 177 -1.10 16.27 -3.08
N PHE A 178 -2.20 16.06 -2.35
CA PHE A 178 -2.28 16.32 -0.91
C PHE A 178 -1.26 15.47 -0.12
N LEU A 179 -1.16 14.17 -0.42
CA LEU A 179 -0.20 13.28 0.24
C LEU A 179 1.25 13.71 -0.04
N ARG A 180 1.54 14.17 -1.26
CA ARG A 180 2.86 14.70 -1.61
C ARG A 180 3.18 15.98 -0.82
N GLU A 181 2.24 16.92 -0.78
CA GLU A 181 2.38 18.16 -0.01
C GLU A 181 2.64 17.87 1.48
N GLU A 182 1.95 16.88 2.05
CA GLU A 182 2.16 16.44 3.43
C GLU A 182 3.57 15.93 3.70
N CYS A 183 4.14 15.18 2.75
CA CYS A 183 5.52 14.74 2.84
C CYS A 183 6.50 15.92 2.68
N ASP A 184 6.26 16.78 1.69
CA ASP A 184 7.17 17.89 1.34
C ASP A 184 7.17 19.01 2.40
N THR A 185 6.05 19.26 3.07
CA THR A 185 5.90 20.37 4.03
C THR A 185 6.04 19.95 5.49
N ARG A 186 5.54 18.77 5.88
CA ARG A 186 5.59 18.29 7.27
C ARG A 186 6.61 17.19 7.52
N GLY A 187 7.28 16.69 6.48
CA GLY A 187 8.19 15.55 6.59
C GLY A 187 7.47 14.23 6.88
N ALA A 188 6.16 14.13 6.60
CA ALA A 188 5.43 12.87 6.74
C ALA A 188 5.95 11.81 5.75
N THR A 189 5.93 10.55 6.14
CA THR A 189 6.30 9.42 5.29
C THR A 189 5.06 8.68 4.80
N VAL A 190 5.09 8.23 3.55
CA VAL A 190 4.05 7.39 2.96
C VAL A 190 4.67 6.09 2.46
N CYS A 191 4.12 4.95 2.87
CA CYS A 191 4.38 3.65 2.25
C CYS A 191 3.08 3.16 1.62
N TYR A 192 3.10 2.92 0.32
CA TYR A 192 1.88 2.72 -0.45
C TYR A 192 1.98 1.53 -1.39
N ALA A 193 1.17 0.50 -1.11
CA ALA A 193 0.96 -0.64 -1.97
C ALA A 193 -0.22 -0.36 -2.92
N THR A 194 0.05 -0.44 -4.22
CA THR A 194 -0.96 -0.25 -5.26
C THR A 194 -0.62 -1.09 -6.49
N HIS A 195 -1.66 -1.40 -7.26
CA HIS A 195 -1.56 -2.03 -8.57
C HIS A 195 -1.88 -1.05 -9.71
N ILE A 196 -2.11 0.22 -9.39
CA ILE A 196 -2.46 1.27 -10.33
C ILE A 196 -1.28 2.25 -10.41
N PHE A 197 -0.54 2.22 -11.51
CA PHE A 197 0.68 3.02 -11.72
C PHE A 197 0.50 4.26 -12.60
N ASP A 198 -0.70 4.44 -13.16
CA ASP A 198 -1.00 5.56 -14.05
C ASP A 198 -1.02 6.90 -13.30
N GLY A 199 -0.21 7.84 -13.77
CA GLY A 199 -0.08 9.17 -13.19
C GLY A 199 0.71 9.22 -11.88
N LEU A 200 1.36 8.12 -11.48
CA LEU A 200 2.16 8.05 -10.25
C LEU A 200 3.64 8.40 -10.45
N ASP A 201 4.15 8.63 -11.67
CA ASP A 201 5.59 8.83 -11.91
C ASP A 201 6.25 9.92 -11.06
N SER A 202 5.52 10.97 -10.72
CA SER A 202 6.05 12.10 -9.92
C SER A 202 5.79 11.96 -8.42
N PHE A 203 5.11 10.90 -7.99
CA PHE A 203 4.74 10.68 -6.61
C PHE A 203 5.86 10.04 -5.76
N PRO A 204 6.41 8.86 -6.11
CA PRO A 204 7.39 8.19 -5.27
C PRO A 204 8.72 8.93 -5.24
N THR A 205 9.36 8.85 -4.09
CA THR A 205 10.80 9.07 -3.90
C THR A 205 11.57 7.76 -3.93
N HIS A 206 10.87 6.64 -3.65
CA HIS A 206 11.44 5.31 -3.58
C HIS A 206 10.47 4.29 -4.16
N VAL A 207 11.00 3.23 -4.76
CA VAL A 207 10.24 2.06 -5.21
C VAL A 207 10.86 0.80 -4.61
N CYS A 208 10.04 -0.09 -4.08
CA CYS A 208 10.46 -1.32 -3.42
C CYS A 208 9.73 -2.49 -4.07
N HIS A 209 10.49 -3.39 -4.70
CA HIS A 209 9.94 -4.60 -5.29
C HIS A 209 9.99 -5.75 -4.29
N ILE A 210 8.82 -6.35 -4.05
CA ILE A 210 8.63 -7.51 -3.20
C ILE A 210 8.24 -8.68 -4.10
N GLN A 211 9.10 -9.68 -4.16
CA GLN A 211 8.90 -10.91 -4.92
C GLN A 211 8.87 -12.10 -3.96
N LEU A 212 7.77 -12.85 -3.96
CA LEU A 212 7.63 -14.10 -3.20
C LEU A 212 8.03 -13.99 -1.71
N GLY A 213 7.67 -12.86 -1.07
CA GLY A 213 7.96 -12.61 0.35
C GLY A 213 9.34 -12.02 0.64
N LYS A 214 10.13 -11.66 -0.37
CA LYS A 214 11.46 -11.06 -0.23
C LYS A 214 11.56 -9.74 -0.95
N THR A 215 12.41 -8.83 -0.46
CA THR A 215 12.82 -7.68 -1.24
C THR A 215 13.88 -8.11 -2.25
N THR A 216 13.76 -7.65 -3.49
CA THR A 216 14.73 -8.01 -4.55
C THR A 216 16.03 -7.21 -4.47
N THR A 217 16.06 -6.17 -3.64
CA THR A 217 17.21 -5.33 -3.37
C THR A 217 17.38 -5.12 -1.86
N PRO A 218 18.60 -4.83 -1.36
CA PRO A 218 18.85 -4.61 0.07
C PRO A 218 18.24 -3.32 0.64
N ALA A 219 17.77 -2.41 -0.22
CA ALA A 219 17.10 -1.18 0.17
C ALA A 219 16.18 -0.71 -0.96
N PRO A 220 15.11 0.06 -0.67
CA PRO A 220 14.28 0.65 -1.70
C PRO A 220 15.09 1.47 -2.69
N LEU A 221 14.79 1.33 -3.98
CA LEU A 221 15.47 2.06 -5.04
C LEU A 221 14.99 3.51 -5.07
N LEU A 222 15.94 4.44 -5.11
CA LEU A 222 15.65 5.87 -5.28
C LEU A 222 14.97 6.14 -6.62
N TRP A 223 13.91 6.94 -6.59
CA TRP A 223 13.14 7.31 -7.76
C TRP A 223 13.10 8.83 -7.96
N PRO A 224 13.25 9.33 -9.21
CA PRO A 224 13.57 8.58 -10.42
C PRO A 224 15.01 8.06 -10.42
N PHE A 225 15.26 6.98 -11.16
CA PHE A 225 16.58 6.37 -11.22
C PHE A 225 17.65 7.33 -11.77
N LYS A 226 18.81 7.33 -11.11
CA LYS A 226 20.04 7.97 -11.60
C LYS A 226 21.00 6.85 -12.00
N GLY A 227 21.15 6.62 -13.30
CA GLY A 227 21.96 5.50 -13.82
C GLY A 227 21.21 4.17 -13.83
N GLU A 228 21.96 3.08 -13.68
CA GLU A 228 21.45 1.71 -13.75
C GLU A 228 21.47 1.06 -12.35
N PRO A 229 20.38 1.17 -11.58
CA PRO A 229 20.30 0.54 -10.27
C PRO A 229 20.20 -0.98 -10.39
N GLU A 230 20.77 -1.68 -9.42
CA GLU A 230 20.59 -3.12 -9.23
C GLU A 230 19.11 -3.45 -8.97
N GLY A 231 18.65 -4.61 -9.45
CA GLY A 231 17.26 -5.03 -9.30
C GLY A 231 16.28 -4.48 -10.34
N VAL A 232 16.75 -3.70 -11.32
CA VAL A 232 15.95 -3.34 -12.51
C VAL A 232 16.28 -4.32 -13.64
N PRO A 233 15.28 -4.97 -14.27
CA PRO A 233 15.53 -5.93 -15.34
C PRO A 233 16.21 -5.32 -16.57
N ALA A 234 16.99 -6.12 -17.28
CA ALA A 234 17.74 -5.67 -18.45
C ALA A 234 16.83 -5.06 -19.54
N GLY A 235 17.27 -3.95 -20.13
CA GLY A 235 16.54 -3.22 -21.17
C GLY A 235 15.29 -2.48 -20.70
N VAL A 236 14.87 -2.59 -19.43
CA VAL A 236 13.73 -1.81 -18.88
C VAL A 236 14.07 -0.33 -18.87
N LEU A 237 15.30 0.04 -18.49
CA LEU A 237 15.72 1.44 -18.46
C LEU A 237 15.69 2.08 -19.85
N ASP A 238 16.11 1.35 -20.89
CA ASP A 238 16.04 1.83 -22.27
C ASP A 238 14.60 2.09 -22.69
N ARG A 239 13.68 1.14 -22.42
CA ARG A 239 12.25 1.33 -22.67
C ARG A 239 11.66 2.46 -21.83
N MET A 240 12.13 2.65 -20.60
CA MET A 240 11.72 3.76 -19.75
C MET A 240 12.18 5.13 -20.25
N ASN A 241 13.29 5.18 -20.97
CA ASN A 241 13.92 6.41 -21.45
C ASN A 241 13.71 6.66 -22.94
N ASP A 242 13.01 5.77 -23.66
CA ASP A 242 12.66 5.96 -25.06
C ASP A 242 11.86 7.26 -25.25
N PRO A 243 12.39 8.24 -26.02
CA PRO A 243 11.72 9.53 -26.22
C PRO A 243 10.41 9.43 -27.01
N ASN A 244 10.19 8.34 -27.75
CA ASN A 244 8.96 8.11 -28.51
C ASN A 244 7.89 7.39 -27.68
N ARG A 245 8.21 7.03 -26.44
CA ARG A 245 7.29 6.31 -25.58
C ARG A 245 6.15 7.22 -25.11
N ALA A 246 4.94 6.70 -25.20
CA ALA A 246 3.80 7.18 -24.44
C ALA A 246 3.62 6.34 -23.15
N GLY A 247 3.24 6.97 -22.04
CA GLY A 247 2.82 6.28 -20.81
C GLY A 247 3.79 6.36 -19.63
N SER A 248 3.40 5.69 -18.53
CA SER A 248 3.99 5.86 -17.19
C SER A 248 5.29 5.08 -16.99
N ARG A 249 6.42 5.74 -16.71
CA ARG A 249 7.73 5.07 -16.50
C ARG A 249 7.67 4.03 -15.40
N LEU A 250 6.92 4.32 -14.35
CA LEU A 250 6.66 3.45 -13.24
C LEU A 250 5.84 2.22 -13.66
N LEU A 251 4.84 2.37 -14.55
CA LEU A 251 4.08 1.23 -15.08
C LEU A 251 4.97 0.25 -15.84
N GLU A 252 5.92 0.74 -16.65
CA GLU A 252 6.88 -0.12 -17.38
C GLU A 252 7.73 -0.94 -16.42
N LEU A 253 8.29 -0.28 -15.41
CA LEU A 253 9.06 -0.96 -14.37
C LEU A 253 8.23 -2.02 -13.64
N ALA A 254 7.01 -1.65 -13.22
CA ALA A 254 6.12 -2.55 -12.51
C ALA A 254 5.73 -3.76 -13.38
N LEU A 255 5.44 -3.57 -14.67
CA LEU A 255 5.14 -4.65 -15.59
C LEU A 255 6.33 -5.61 -15.75
N ALA A 256 7.55 -5.09 -15.85
CA ALA A 256 8.75 -5.92 -15.94
C ALA A 256 8.95 -6.77 -14.68
N TRP A 257 8.86 -6.17 -13.49
CA TRP A 257 8.93 -6.89 -12.22
C TRP A 257 7.83 -7.93 -12.06
N LEU A 258 6.59 -7.60 -12.44
CA LEU A 258 5.46 -8.54 -12.36
C LEU A 258 5.57 -9.69 -13.36
N ALA A 259 6.23 -9.48 -14.50
CA ALA A 259 6.54 -10.53 -15.46
C ALA A 259 7.57 -11.50 -14.87
N GLU A 260 8.66 -10.99 -14.29
CA GLU A 260 9.66 -11.81 -13.58
C GLU A 260 9.05 -12.57 -12.40
N ASP A 261 8.20 -11.93 -11.59
CA ASP A 261 7.47 -12.57 -10.48
C ASP A 261 6.69 -13.79 -10.96
N LYS A 262 6.05 -13.69 -12.14
CA LYS A 262 5.26 -14.77 -12.74
C LYS A 262 6.15 -15.91 -13.22
N GLU A 263 7.27 -15.60 -13.85
CA GLU A 263 8.23 -16.61 -14.31
C GLU A 263 8.87 -17.36 -13.14
N GLU A 264 9.32 -16.64 -12.12
CA GLU A 264 9.96 -17.24 -10.96
C GLU A 264 8.98 -18.13 -10.19
N ARG A 265 7.75 -17.66 -9.99
CA ARG A 265 6.70 -18.49 -9.41
C ARG A 265 6.47 -19.78 -10.21
N LYS A 266 6.45 -19.70 -11.54
CA LYS A 266 6.27 -20.88 -12.40
C LYS A 266 7.41 -21.89 -12.22
N LYS A 267 8.66 -21.44 -12.11
CA LYS A 267 9.81 -22.32 -11.85
C LYS A 267 9.68 -23.04 -10.51
N LEU A 268 9.25 -22.34 -9.46
CA LEU A 268 9.06 -22.97 -8.14
C LEU A 268 7.90 -23.97 -8.13
N GLU A 269 6.80 -23.66 -8.83
CA GLU A 269 5.67 -24.59 -9.03
C GLU A 269 6.09 -25.85 -9.82
N GLU A 270 6.99 -25.71 -10.79
CA GLU A 270 7.57 -26.84 -11.55
C GLU A 270 8.57 -27.65 -10.73
N ALA A 271 9.32 -27.00 -9.83
CA ALA A 271 10.27 -27.63 -8.91
C ALA A 271 9.58 -28.34 -7.72
N GLY A 272 8.28 -28.09 -7.50
CA GLY A 272 7.51 -28.71 -6.42
C GLY A 272 7.85 -28.17 -5.03
N GLU A 273 8.29 -26.92 -4.92
CA GLU A 273 8.59 -26.33 -3.61
C GLU A 273 7.34 -26.16 -2.73
N GLU A 274 7.51 -26.46 -1.44
CA GLU A 274 6.45 -26.30 -0.44
C GLU A 274 5.97 -24.84 -0.34
N GLY A 275 4.65 -24.64 -0.45
CA GLY A 275 4.02 -23.32 -0.44
C GLY A 275 3.74 -22.71 -1.82
N PHE A 276 4.21 -23.35 -2.90
CA PHE A 276 3.94 -22.94 -4.28
C PHE A 276 3.24 -24.08 -5.05
N SER A 277 1.92 -24.21 -4.86
CA SER A 277 1.12 -25.15 -5.66
C SER A 277 0.72 -24.53 -7.00
N LYS A 278 0.62 -25.37 -8.04
CA LYS A 278 0.05 -24.97 -9.35
C LYS A 278 -1.31 -24.30 -9.14
N ARG A 279 -1.45 -23.05 -9.59
CA ARG A 279 -2.77 -22.41 -9.68
C ARG A 279 -3.69 -23.31 -10.52
N GLY A 280 -4.76 -23.83 -9.90
CA GLY A 280 -5.72 -24.73 -10.54
C GLY A 280 -5.53 -26.24 -10.28
N ALA A 281 -4.61 -26.64 -9.39
CA ALA A 281 -4.45 -28.06 -9.01
C ALA A 281 -5.35 -28.52 -7.83
N ASN A 282 -6.08 -27.60 -7.20
CA ASN A 282 -7.24 -27.97 -6.38
C ASN A 282 -8.48 -27.93 -7.27
N SER A 283 -9.07 -29.09 -7.51
CA SER A 283 -10.39 -29.27 -8.09
C SER A 283 -11.50 -28.85 -7.11
N ASP A 284 -11.41 -27.62 -6.59
CA ASP A 284 -12.59 -26.91 -6.10
C ASP A 284 -13.02 -26.00 -7.26
N PRO A 285 -14.26 -26.12 -7.75
CA PRO A 285 -14.69 -25.35 -8.91
C PRO A 285 -14.49 -23.87 -8.59
N SER A 286 -13.68 -23.21 -9.41
CA SER A 286 -13.48 -21.77 -9.34
C SER A 286 -14.85 -21.09 -9.25
N ASP A 287 -14.97 -20.07 -8.40
CA ASP A 287 -16.19 -19.30 -8.18
C ASP A 287 -16.84 -18.74 -9.46
N SER A 288 -16.17 -18.82 -10.61
CA SER A 288 -16.71 -18.60 -11.94
C SER A 288 -17.86 -19.56 -12.31
N GLU A 289 -17.75 -20.87 -12.01
CA GLU A 289 -18.79 -21.86 -12.37
C GLU A 289 -20.01 -21.82 -11.43
N SER A 290 -19.80 -21.45 -10.17
CA SER A 290 -20.88 -21.20 -9.20
C SER A 290 -21.62 -19.88 -9.49
N PHE A 291 -20.95 -18.91 -10.13
CA PHE A 291 -21.58 -17.65 -10.56
C PHE A 291 -22.56 -17.82 -11.72
N TYR A 292 -22.25 -18.68 -12.71
CA TYR A 292 -23.14 -18.91 -13.86
C TYR A 292 -24.32 -19.84 -13.56
N ARG A 293 -24.23 -20.72 -12.55
CA ARG A 293 -25.35 -21.60 -12.15
C ARG A 293 -26.50 -20.87 -11.43
N LYS A 294 -26.31 -19.64 -10.96
CA LYS A 294 -27.36 -18.85 -10.29
C LYS A 294 -28.27 -18.07 -11.24
N TYR A 295 -28.00 -18.09 -12.55
CA TYR A 295 -28.76 -17.34 -13.56
C TYR A 295 -29.33 -18.20 -14.69
N ASP A 296 -29.41 -19.51 -14.51
CA ASP A 296 -30.12 -20.38 -15.45
C ASP A 296 -31.63 -20.38 -15.13
N TYR A 297 -32.34 -19.36 -15.63
CA TYR A 297 -33.80 -19.37 -15.71
C TYR A 297 -34.22 -20.20 -16.94
N GLY A 298 -34.09 -21.52 -16.83
CA GLY A 298 -34.71 -22.47 -17.74
C GLY A 298 -36.13 -22.80 -17.28
N HIS A 299 -37.12 -22.13 -17.88
CA HIS A 299 -38.47 -22.68 -18.09
C HIS A 299 -38.58 -23.10 -19.55
#